data_AF-A0ABD3QH19-F1
#
_entry.id   AF-A0ABD3QH19-F1
#
_cell.length_a   1.000
_cell.length_b   1.000
_cell.length_c   1.000
_cell.angle_alpha   90.00
_cell.angle_beta   90.00
_cell.angle_gamma   90.00
#
_symmetry.space_group_name_H-M   'P 1'
#
loop_
_entity.id
_entity.type
_entity.pdbx_description
1 polymer ?
#
loop_
_entity_poly.entity_id
_entity_poly.type
_entity_poly.pdbx_seq_one_letter_code
_entity_poly.pdbx_strand_id
1 'polypeptide(L)'
;MLSGRLPRPVHLNEDEDEIDYEIEECRIRHRPSSSSSSSSCRECDRVVAITLPKAVPMDGMTIWWDRPLVGYPRIDVTAIRGRGVWGRGRGGGGGGGATTTREDDGRKDEGREGGGGEEASFYKAWEEAHETFRKKAKTRERQVIED
;
A
#
# COMPACT_ATOMS: atom_id res chain seq x y z
N MET A 1 1.52 -21.01 -13.17
CA MET A 1 0.56 -20.67 -12.09
C MET A 1 1.23 -19.63 -11.21
N LEU A 2 0.60 -18.48 -10.99
CA LEU A 2 1.16 -17.43 -10.12
C LEU A 2 0.88 -17.80 -8.67
N SER A 3 1.91 -17.96 -7.85
CA SER A 3 1.76 -18.23 -6.42
C SER A 3 2.78 -17.43 -5.62
N GLY A 4 2.41 -17.03 -4.42
CA GLY A 4 3.26 -16.24 -3.55
C GLY A 4 2.54 -15.71 -2.33
N ARG A 5 3.29 -15.08 -1.43
CA ARG A 5 2.75 -14.42 -0.24
C ARG A 5 2.63 -12.93 -0.50
N LEU A 6 1.53 -12.32 -0.04
CA LEU A 6 1.38 -10.86 -0.08
C LEU A 6 2.32 -10.22 0.95
N PRO A 7 2.95 -9.08 0.63
CA PRO A 7 3.87 -8.40 1.54
C PRO A 7 3.15 -7.69 2.70
N ARG A 8 1.84 -7.45 2.58
CA ARG A 8 1.00 -6.79 3.58
C ARG A 8 -0.36 -7.48 3.67
N PRO A 9 -1.06 -7.37 4.81
CA PRO A 9 -2.42 -7.91 4.94
C PRO A 9 -3.40 -7.25 3.97
N VAL A 10 -4.39 -8.03 3.56
CA VAL A 10 -5.57 -7.60 2.80
C VAL A 10 -6.80 -7.90 3.64
N HIS A 11 -7.86 -7.10 3.46
CA HIS A 11 -9.15 -7.46 4.04
C HIS A 11 -9.82 -8.49 3.13
N LEU A 12 -10.26 -9.58 3.71
CA LEU A 12 -11.28 -10.43 3.11
C LEU A 12 -12.53 -10.18 3.95
N ASN A 13 -13.69 -10.00 3.30
CA ASN A 13 -14.93 -9.84 4.06
C ASN A 13 -15.17 -11.16 4.81
N GLU A 14 -15.56 -11.09 6.08
CA GLU A 14 -15.71 -12.29 6.94
C GLU A 14 -16.78 -13.26 6.39
N ASP A 15 -17.65 -12.77 5.51
CA ASP A 15 -18.72 -13.51 4.84
C ASP A 15 -18.41 -13.84 3.37
N GLU A 16 -17.32 -13.31 2.81
CA GLU A 16 -16.91 -13.56 1.42
C GLU A 16 -15.50 -14.16 1.43
N ASP A 17 -15.45 -15.49 1.51
CA ASP A 17 -14.23 -16.27 1.22
C ASP A 17 -13.81 -16.16 -0.26
N GLU A 18 -14.58 -15.43 -1.07
CA GLU A 18 -14.36 -15.25 -2.50
C GLU A 18 -13.60 -13.95 -2.79
N ILE A 19 -12.49 -14.09 -3.51
CA ILE A 19 -11.72 -12.95 -4.02
C ILE A 19 -12.44 -12.43 -5.26
N ASP A 20 -12.65 -11.12 -5.36
CA ASP A 20 -13.18 -10.49 -6.56
C ASP A 20 -12.17 -10.59 -7.72
N TYR A 21 -12.58 -11.26 -8.81
CA TYR A 21 -11.79 -11.37 -10.03
C TYR A 21 -12.67 -11.23 -11.28
N GLU A 22 -12.10 -10.62 -12.31
CA GLU A 22 -12.73 -10.44 -13.62
C GLU A 22 -11.80 -10.98 -14.72
N ILE A 23 -12.37 -11.62 -15.74
CA ILE A 23 -11.62 -12.06 -16.92
C ILE A 23 -11.85 -11.05 -18.03
N GLU A 24 -10.83 -10.25 -18.33
CA GLU A 24 -10.87 -9.25 -19.38
C GLU A 24 -10.22 -9.76 -20.67
N GLU A 25 -10.67 -9.26 -21.81
CA GLU A 25 -9.96 -9.46 -23.08
C GLU A 25 -8.71 -8.57 -23.12
N CYS A 26 -7.58 -9.13 -23.53
CA CYS A 26 -6.33 -8.40 -23.60
C CYS A 26 -6.38 -7.38 -24.76
N ARG A 27 -6.82 -6.15 -24.45
CA ARG A 27 -6.86 -5.05 -25.43
C ARG A 27 -5.50 -4.40 -25.67
N ILE A 28 -4.41 -4.97 -25.13
CA ILE A 28 -3.06 -4.55 -25.45
C ILE A 28 -2.83 -4.89 -26.92
N ARG A 29 -3.21 -3.96 -27.79
CA ARG A 29 -2.93 -4.04 -29.22
C ARG A 29 -1.42 -4.08 -29.33
N HIS A 30 -0.87 -5.27 -29.53
CA HIS A 30 0.50 -5.39 -29.97
C HIS A 30 0.60 -4.54 -31.23
N ARG A 31 1.30 -3.41 -31.12
CA ARG A 31 1.69 -2.66 -32.30
C ARG A 31 2.50 -3.67 -33.11
N PRO A 32 2.05 -4.09 -34.30
CA PRO A 32 2.71 -5.14 -35.05
C PRO A 32 4.14 -4.67 -35.25
N SER A 33 5.06 -5.31 -34.52
CA SER A 33 6.47 -4.98 -34.60
C SER A 33 6.90 -5.58 -35.92
N SER A 34 7.18 -4.74 -36.90
CA SER A 34 7.54 -5.11 -38.27
C SER A 34 8.85 -5.90 -38.37
N SER A 35 9.47 -6.27 -37.26
CA SER A 35 10.69 -7.05 -37.18
C SER A 35 10.37 -8.53 -36.99
N SER A 36 10.58 -9.29 -38.04
CA SER A 36 10.32 -10.72 -38.27
C SER A 36 11.16 -11.68 -37.41
N SER A 37 11.32 -11.43 -36.12
CA SER A 37 11.96 -12.37 -35.20
C SER A 37 10.87 -13.16 -34.47
N SER A 38 10.72 -14.41 -34.90
CA SER A 38 9.73 -15.41 -34.52
C SER A 38 9.73 -15.80 -33.03
N SER A 39 9.43 -14.86 -32.14
CA SER A 39 9.01 -15.23 -30.79
C SER A 39 7.53 -15.56 -30.84
N SER A 40 7.21 -16.85 -30.87
CA SER A 40 5.84 -17.39 -30.78
C SER A 40 5.26 -17.17 -29.37
N CYS A 41 5.25 -15.92 -28.90
CA CYS A 41 4.46 -15.54 -27.76
C CYS A 41 3.01 -15.62 -28.24
N ARG A 42 2.35 -16.74 -27.93
CA ARG A 42 0.91 -16.89 -28.16
C ARG A 42 0.26 -15.67 -27.52
N GLU A 43 -0.46 -14.88 -28.33
CA GLU A 43 -1.23 -13.75 -27.83
C GLU A 43 -2.10 -14.27 -26.68
N CYS A 44 -1.91 -13.70 -25.50
CA CYS A 44 -2.81 -13.96 -24.40
C CYS A 44 -4.11 -13.22 -24.73
N ASP A 45 -5.11 -13.93 -25.26
CA ASP A 45 -6.40 -13.31 -25.63
C ASP A 45 -7.17 -12.79 -24.41
N ARG A 46 -6.87 -13.33 -23.22
CA ARG A 46 -7.54 -13.03 -21.96
C ARG A 46 -6.54 -12.78 -20.84
N VAL A 47 -6.89 -11.86 -19.96
CA VAL A 47 -6.18 -11.54 -18.72
C VAL A 47 -7.13 -11.70 -17.54
N VAL A 48 -6.60 -12.06 -16.38
CA VAL A 48 -7.36 -12.13 -15.13
C VAL A 48 -7.00 -10.90 -14.30
N ALA A 49 -7.98 -10.04 -14.06
CA ALA A 49 -7.90 -8.92 -13.12
C ALA A 49 -8.33 -9.42 -11.74
N ILE A 50 -7.53 -9.12 -10.71
CA ILE A 50 -7.81 -9.52 -9.32
C ILE A 50 -7.82 -8.25 -8.47
N THR A 51 -8.90 -8.02 -7.74
CA THR A 51 -9.06 -6.85 -6.86
C THR A 51 -8.81 -7.27 -5.42
N LEU A 52 -7.77 -6.69 -4.79
CA LEU A 52 -7.42 -6.97 -3.39
C LEU A 52 -7.52 -5.69 -2.55
N PRO A 53 -8.51 -5.57 -1.65
CA PRO A 53 -8.63 -4.40 -0.80
C PRO A 53 -7.53 -4.42 0.28
N LYS A 54 -6.75 -3.33 0.33
CA LYS A 54 -5.65 -3.20 1.29
C LYS A 54 -6.18 -3.07 2.71
N ALA A 55 -5.52 -3.76 3.65
CA ALA A 55 -5.75 -3.47 5.07
C ALA A 55 -5.07 -2.16 5.44
N VAL A 56 -5.87 -1.13 5.72
CA VAL A 56 -5.41 0.19 6.16
C VAL A 56 -5.82 0.38 7.63
N PRO A 57 -4.87 0.59 8.54
CA PRO A 57 -5.15 0.58 9.98
C PRO A 57 -5.94 1.79 10.46
N MET A 58 -5.93 2.90 9.72
CA MET A 58 -6.56 4.15 10.10
C MET A 58 -7.08 4.92 8.87
N ASP A 59 -8.22 5.58 9.03
CA ASP A 59 -8.74 6.50 8.02
C ASP A 59 -7.75 7.63 7.71
N GLY A 60 -7.65 8.02 6.45
CA GLY A 60 -6.67 9.01 5.97
C GLY A 60 -5.22 8.51 5.84
N MET A 61 -4.91 7.25 6.21
CA MET A 61 -3.58 6.67 5.97
C MET A 61 -3.50 6.03 4.58
N THR A 62 -2.44 6.30 3.83
CA THR A 62 -2.19 5.66 2.52
C THR A 62 -1.01 4.71 2.59
N ILE A 63 -1.26 3.42 2.34
CA ILE A 63 -0.20 2.40 2.25
C ILE A 63 0.13 2.10 0.79
N TRP A 64 1.39 2.36 0.44
CA TRP A 64 1.95 2.01 -0.86
C TRP A 64 2.66 0.67 -0.79
N TRP A 65 2.33 -0.22 -1.72
CA TRP A 65 3.03 -1.49 -1.87
C TRP A 65 4.17 -1.29 -2.86
N ASP A 66 5.36 -1.69 -2.45
CA ASP A 66 6.56 -1.63 -3.28
C ASP A 66 6.73 -2.86 -4.17
N ARG A 67 5.91 -3.90 -3.98
CA ARG A 67 5.90 -5.13 -4.77
C ARG A 67 4.54 -5.83 -4.67
N PRO A 68 4.16 -6.66 -5.67
CA PRO A 68 2.91 -7.42 -5.62
C PRO A 68 2.99 -8.64 -4.68
N LEU A 69 4.11 -9.37 -4.70
CA LEU A 69 4.33 -10.59 -3.91
C LEU A 69 5.74 -10.59 -3.30
N VAL A 70 5.91 -11.31 -2.20
CA VAL A 70 7.24 -11.56 -1.60
C VAL A 70 8.10 -12.31 -2.63
N GLY A 71 9.35 -11.88 -2.78
CA GLY A 71 10.28 -12.41 -3.78
C GLY A 71 10.27 -11.68 -5.13
N TYR A 72 9.29 -10.80 -5.37
CA TYR A 72 9.26 -9.99 -6.60
C TYR A 72 10.08 -8.71 -6.45
N PRO A 73 10.55 -8.13 -7.58
CA PRO A 73 11.27 -6.86 -7.60
C PRO A 73 10.51 -5.73 -6.88
N ARG A 74 11.27 -4.84 -6.25
CA ARG A 74 10.73 -3.64 -5.60
C ARG A 74 10.72 -2.47 -6.56
N ILE A 75 9.68 -1.66 -6.50
CA ILE A 75 9.67 -0.31 -7.06
C ILE A 75 10.05 0.70 -5.98
N ASP A 76 10.71 1.78 -6.39
CA ASP A 76 10.90 2.93 -5.51
C ASP A 76 9.59 3.70 -5.36
N VAL A 77 8.88 3.42 -4.27
CA VAL A 77 7.62 4.08 -3.98
C VAL A 77 7.78 5.57 -3.66
N THR A 78 8.99 6.04 -3.30
CA THR A 78 9.23 7.45 -2.95
C THR A 78 9.22 8.37 -4.16
N ALA A 79 9.58 7.84 -5.33
CA ALA A 79 9.55 8.55 -6.60
C ALA A 79 8.14 8.75 -7.19
N ILE A 80 7.11 8.12 -6.60
CA ILE A 80 5.72 8.23 -7.08
C ILE A 80 5.21 9.66 -6.81
N ARG A 81 4.92 10.40 -7.90
CA ARG A 81 4.35 11.75 -7.84
C ARG A 81 3.01 11.75 -7.09
N GLY A 82 2.75 12.81 -6.32
CA GLY A 82 1.51 12.97 -5.57
C GLY A 82 1.54 12.37 -4.15
N ARG A 83 2.67 11.83 -3.70
CA ARG A 83 2.90 11.45 -2.29
C ARG A 83 2.96 12.62 -1.30
N GLY A 84 2.82 13.86 -1.79
CA GLY A 84 3.08 15.08 -1.05
C GLY A 84 2.12 15.33 0.11
N VAL A 85 2.59 15.01 1.31
CA VAL A 85 2.40 15.75 2.57
C VAL A 85 0.94 16.05 2.94
N TRP A 86 0.24 15.03 3.44
CA TRP A 86 -1.03 15.20 4.18
C TRP A 86 -0.84 15.85 5.57
N GLY A 87 0.34 16.39 5.87
CA GLY A 87 0.73 16.85 7.21
C GLY A 87 1.18 18.31 7.34
N ARG A 88 1.09 19.14 6.29
CA ARG A 88 1.33 20.58 6.44
C ARG A 88 0.07 21.34 6.09
N GLY A 89 -0.64 21.68 7.16
CA GLY A 89 -1.88 22.41 7.14
C GLY A 89 -1.83 23.62 6.22
N ARG A 90 -2.91 23.72 5.43
CA ARG A 90 -3.41 24.96 4.87
C ARG A 90 -3.86 25.84 6.04
N GLY A 91 -2.91 26.45 6.72
CA GLY A 91 -3.13 27.29 7.88
C GLY A 91 -1.96 28.22 8.13
N GLY A 92 -2.11 29.48 7.69
CA GLY A 92 -1.48 30.63 8.34
C GLY A 92 -0.01 30.93 8.00
N GLY A 93 0.17 31.87 7.07
CA GLY A 93 0.89 33.12 7.36
C GLY A 93 2.40 33.10 7.69
N GLY A 94 3.17 33.75 6.82
CA GLY A 94 4.07 34.82 7.25
C GLY A 94 5.57 34.50 7.43
N GLY A 95 6.39 35.32 6.77
CA GLY A 95 7.83 35.52 7.06
C GLY A 95 8.73 34.45 6.44
N GLY A 96 9.75 34.74 5.64
CA GLY A 96 10.62 35.92 5.67
C GLY A 96 12.04 35.44 5.97
N GLY A 97 12.87 35.32 4.94
CA GLY A 97 14.30 35.61 5.00
C GLY A 97 15.29 34.60 5.61
N ALA A 98 16.49 34.64 5.02
CA ALA A 98 17.81 34.25 5.53
C ALA A 98 18.08 32.74 5.67
N THR A 99 18.80 32.10 4.73
CA THR A 99 20.27 32.07 4.63
C THR A 99 20.98 32.03 5.98
N THR A 100 21.48 30.87 6.42
CA THR A 100 22.83 30.76 7.02
C THR A 100 23.40 29.38 6.75
N THR A 101 24.59 29.39 6.15
CA THR A 101 25.60 28.35 6.11
C THR A 101 26.21 28.23 7.52
N ARG A 102 26.42 27.02 8.05
CA ARG A 102 27.60 26.76 8.92
C ARG A 102 27.87 25.27 9.10
N GLU A 103 29.15 24.96 9.02
CA GLU A 103 29.83 23.67 9.15
C GLU A 103 29.92 23.17 10.60
N ASP A 104 30.23 21.87 10.69
CA ASP A 104 31.00 21.17 11.74
C ASP A 104 30.38 21.01 13.15
N ASP A 105 30.23 19.76 13.60
CA ASP A 105 31.17 19.15 14.55
C ASP A 105 30.75 17.70 14.88
N GLY A 106 31.73 16.81 14.91
CA GLY A 106 31.54 15.38 15.08
C GLY A 106 30.90 14.98 16.42
N ARG A 107 29.85 14.16 16.37
CA ARG A 107 29.32 13.48 17.56
C ARG A 107 29.36 11.97 17.36
N LYS A 108 30.25 11.35 18.14
CA LYS A 108 30.42 9.92 18.32
C LYS A 108 29.14 9.37 18.98
N ASP A 109 28.32 8.65 18.23
CA ASP A 109 27.14 7.97 18.75
C ASP A 109 27.53 6.53 19.09
N GLU A 110 27.80 6.29 20.38
CA GLU A 110 28.03 4.97 20.92
C GLU A 110 26.68 4.34 21.30
N GLY A 111 26.37 3.22 20.65
CA GLY A 111 25.60 2.11 21.21
C GLY A 111 24.20 2.42 21.72
N ARG A 112 23.20 2.38 20.84
CA ARG A 112 21.80 2.16 21.23
C ARG A 112 21.28 0.85 20.66
N GLU A 113 21.70 -0.25 21.27
CA GLU A 113 20.94 -1.50 21.24
C GLU A 113 19.62 -1.29 22.00
N GLY A 114 18.51 -1.33 21.27
CA GLY A 114 17.18 -1.14 21.86
C GLY A 114 16.04 -1.19 20.84
N GLY A 115 16.15 -2.04 19.82
CA GLY A 115 15.20 -2.13 18.70
C GLY A 115 14.10 -3.20 18.86
N GLY A 116 13.61 -3.46 20.08
CA GLY A 116 12.61 -4.50 20.34
C GLY A 116 11.26 -4.00 20.90
N GLY A 117 11.15 -2.71 21.27
CA GLY A 117 9.94 -2.17 21.93
C GLY A 117 8.90 -1.58 20.97
N GLU A 118 9.32 -0.97 19.87
CA GLU A 118 8.42 -0.27 18.94
C GLU A 118 7.59 -1.22 18.07
N GLU A 119 8.12 -2.38 17.73
CA GLU A 119 7.38 -3.37 16.95
C GLU A 119 6.24 -3.97 17.79
N ALA A 120 6.50 -4.30 19.05
CA ALA A 120 5.47 -4.81 19.97
C ALA A 120 4.36 -3.78 20.25
N SER A 121 4.71 -2.49 20.37
CA SER A 121 3.71 -1.43 20.57
C SER A 121 2.88 -1.17 19.30
N PHE A 122 3.49 -1.28 18.12
CA PHE A 122 2.77 -1.21 16.84
C PHE A 122 1.77 -2.35 16.68
N TYR A 123 2.18 -3.61 16.94
CA TYR A 123 1.27 -4.75 16.84
C TYR A 123 0.08 -4.64 17.79
N LYS A 124 0.31 -4.17 19.02
CA LYS A 124 -0.77 -3.95 19.99
C LYS A 124 -1.75 -2.87 19.53
N ALA A 125 -1.23 -1.72 19.06
CA ALA A 125 -2.09 -0.64 18.55
C ALA A 125 -2.87 -1.08 17.30
N TRP A 126 -2.26 -1.91 16.46
CA TRP A 126 -2.89 -2.48 15.27
C TRP A 126 -4.05 -3.42 15.62
N GLU A 127 -3.85 -4.32 16.58
CA GLU A 127 -4.92 -5.22 17.07
C GLU A 127 -6.08 -4.44 17.69
N GLU A 128 -5.79 -3.44 18.52
CA GLU A 128 -6.81 -2.61 19.17
C GLU A 128 -7.65 -1.82 18.13
N ALA A 129 -7.00 -1.27 17.10
CA ALA A 129 -7.68 -0.60 16.00
C ALA A 129 -8.59 -1.56 15.22
N HIS A 130 -8.12 -2.77 14.92
CA HIS A 130 -8.89 -3.81 14.25
C HIS A 130 -10.09 -4.28 15.08
N GLU A 131 -9.93 -4.45 16.39
CA GLU A 131 -11.04 -4.80 17.28
C GLU A 131 -12.13 -3.71 17.27
N THR A 132 -11.71 -2.44 17.31
CA THR A 132 -12.63 -1.30 17.29
C THR A 132 -13.39 -1.22 15.95
N PHE A 133 -12.71 -1.52 14.84
CA PHE A 133 -13.32 -1.56 13.51
C PHE A 133 -14.38 -2.68 13.42
N ARG A 134 -14.06 -3.90 13.86
CA ARG A 134 -15.01 -5.03 13.86
C ARG A 134 -16.26 -4.72 14.70
N LYS A 135 -16.11 -4.09 15.87
CA LYS A 135 -17.24 -3.68 16.72
C LYS A 135 -18.15 -2.66 16.03
N LYS A 136 -17.57 -1.67 15.35
CA LYS A 136 -18.32 -0.65 14.59
C LYS A 136 -19.04 -1.24 13.37
N ALA A 137 -18.40 -2.15 12.64
CA ALA A 137 -19.02 -2.83 11.49
C ALA A 137 -20.29 -3.59 11.89
N LYS A 138 -20.22 -4.40 12.96
CA LYS A 138 -21.38 -5.15 13.51
C LYS A 138 -22.53 -4.24 13.99
N THR A 139 -22.19 -3.05 14.46
CA THR A 139 -23.22 -2.08 14.92
C THR A 139 -23.92 -1.43 13.74
N ARG A 140 -23.20 -1.16 12.64
CA ARG A 140 -23.78 -0.58 11.42
C ARG A 140 -24.72 -1.55 10.72
N GLU A 141 -24.41 -2.84 10.74
CA GLU A 141 -25.25 -3.90 10.15
C GLU A 141 -26.62 -4.02 10.84
N ARG A 142 -26.67 -3.87 12.17
CA ARG A 142 -27.93 -3.88 12.93
C ARG A 142 -28.87 -2.71 12.62
N GLN A 143 -28.34 -1.58 12.15
CA GLN A 143 -29.17 -0.40 11.84
C GLN A 143 -29.79 -0.44 10.44
N VAL A 144 -29.38 -1.38 9.58
CA VAL A 144 -29.90 -1.48 8.19
C VAL A 144 -31.14 -2.38 8.10
N ILE A 145 -31.47 -3.14 9.15
CA ILE A 145 -32.58 -4.12 9.14
C ILE A 145 -33.88 -3.56 9.75
N GLU A 146 -33.86 -2.34 10.31
CA GLU A 146 -35.04 -1.72 10.97
C GLU A 146 -35.69 -0.55 10.19
N ASP A 147 -35.46 -0.43 8.88
CA ASP A 147 -36.21 0.46 7.96
C ASP A 147 -36.86 -0.36 6.83
#